data_AF-A0A818D635-F1
#
_entry.id   AF-A0A818D635-F1
#
_cell.length_a   1.000
_cell.length_b   1.000
_cell.length_c   1.000
_cell.angle_alpha   90.00
_cell.angle_beta   90.00
_cell.angle_gamma   90.00
#
_symmetry.space_group_name_H-M   'P 1'
#
loop_
_entity.id
_entity.type
_entity.pdbx_description
1 polymer ?
#
loop_
_entity_poly.entity_id
_entity_poly.type
_entity_poly.pdbx_seq_one_letter_code
_entity_poly.pdbx_strand_id
1 'polypeptide(L)' 'MLGPTKIYKTIFEAANTIRGQHGVTDTRNCGHGSDSIETAQREINFFFPEFDMKTISKYENISVKKLIFNQDTLEHQL' A
#
# COMPACT_ATOMS: atom_id res chain seq x y z
N MET A 1 -2.62 -4.94 7.70
CA MET A 1 -2.50 -3.67 6.94
C MET A 1 -3.87 -3.05 6.69
N LEU A 2 -4.63 -3.44 5.64
CA LEU A 2 -5.96 -2.86 5.38
C LEU A 2 -7.04 -3.28 6.37
N GLY A 3 -7.16 -4.57 6.68
CA GLY A 3 -8.24 -5.11 7.54
C GLY A 3 -9.46 -5.62 6.74
N PRO A 4 -10.47 -6.22 7.41
CA PRO A 4 -11.66 -6.73 6.75
C PRO A 4 -12.44 -5.65 5.99
N THR A 5 -13.14 -6.03 4.92
CA THR A 5 -13.92 -5.09 4.10
C THR A 5 -15.15 -4.54 4.82
N LYS A 6 -15.73 -5.35 5.73
CA LYS A 6 -16.94 -5.03 6.48
C LYS A 6 -16.61 -4.21 7.72
N ILE A 7 -16.99 -2.94 7.72
CA ILE A 7 -16.58 -2.01 8.78
C ILE A 7 -17.15 -2.42 10.13
N TYR A 8 -18.39 -2.88 10.18
CA TYR A 8 -19.03 -3.33 11.42
C TYR A 8 -18.29 -4.50 12.09
N LYS A 9 -17.57 -5.35 11.35
CA LYS A 9 -16.71 -6.41 11.94
C LYS A 9 -15.35 -5.85 12.31
N THR A 10 -14.77 -5.06 11.41
CA THR A 10 -13.41 -4.51 11.53
C THR A 10 -13.20 -3.73 12.81
N ILE A 11 -14.20 -2.96 13.25
CA ILE A 11 -14.11 -2.18 14.50
C ILE A 11 -13.95 -3.04 15.75
N PHE A 12 -14.42 -4.30 15.74
CA PHE A 12 -14.30 -5.21 16.89
C PHE A 12 -13.13 -6.18 16.75
N GLU A 13 -12.89 -6.70 15.54
CA GLU A 13 -11.93 -7.78 15.29
C GLU A 13 -10.53 -7.27 14.90
N ALA A 14 -10.45 -6.05 14.34
CA ALA A 14 -9.23 -5.54 13.70
C ALA A 14 -9.12 -3.99 13.78
N ALA A 15 -9.44 -3.42 14.94
CA ALA A 15 -9.56 -1.96 15.14
C ALA A 15 -8.27 -1.17 14.82
N ASN A 16 -7.10 -1.81 14.92
CA ASN A 16 -5.79 -1.21 14.64
C ASN A 16 -5.38 -1.27 13.15
N THR A 17 -6.24 -1.77 12.27
CA THR A 17 -6.01 -1.76 10.82
C THR A 17 -6.44 -0.43 10.20
N ILE A 18 -5.98 -0.14 8.98
CA ILE A 18 -6.35 1.10 8.25
C ILE A 18 -7.87 1.26 8.16
N ARG A 19 -8.60 0.17 7.82
CA ARG A 19 -10.07 0.16 7.78
C ARG A 19 -10.69 0.33 9.16
N GLY A 20 -10.07 -0.20 10.21
CA GLY A 20 -10.55 -0.05 11.58
C GLY A 20 -10.43 1.38 12.11
N GLN A 21 -9.36 2.07 11.74
CA GLN A 21 -9.09 3.43 12.20
C GLN A 21 -9.76 4.51 11.33
N HIS A 22 -9.95 4.24 10.03
CA HIS A 22 -10.34 5.27 9.06
C HIS A 22 -11.53 4.89 8.17
N GLY A 23 -12.06 3.67 8.28
CA GLY A 23 -13.23 3.25 7.52
C GLY A 23 -14.53 3.79 8.11
N VAL A 24 -15.44 4.24 7.24
CA VAL A 24 -16.73 4.83 7.65
C VAL A 24 -17.89 3.88 7.36
N THR A 25 -17.90 3.28 6.16
CA THR A 25 -18.91 2.30 5.73
C THR A 25 -18.26 1.24 4.86
N ASP A 26 -18.98 0.15 4.55
CA ASP A 26 -18.46 -0.94 3.71
C ASP A 26 -17.94 -0.48 2.33
N THR A 27 -18.55 0.58 1.75
CA THR A 27 -18.11 1.17 0.47
C THR A 27 -17.21 2.38 0.63
N ARG A 28 -17.11 2.94 1.84
CA ARG A 28 -16.19 4.01 2.22
C ARG A 28 -15.20 3.50 3.27
N ASN A 29 -14.44 2.46 2.90
CA ASN A 29 -13.54 1.73 3.80
C ASN A 29 -12.07 2.13 3.60
N CYS A 30 -11.80 3.39 3.26
CA CYS A 30 -10.45 3.97 3.14
C CYS A 30 -9.56 3.46 1.98
N GLY A 31 -9.59 2.17 1.61
CA GLY A 31 -8.68 1.66 0.58
C GLY A 31 -9.08 0.35 -0.09
N HIS A 32 -8.61 0.20 -1.33
CA HIS A 32 -8.67 -1.01 -2.15
C HIS A 32 -7.30 -1.71 -2.18
N GLY A 33 -7.31 -3.03 -2.31
CA GLY A 33 -6.13 -3.83 -2.53
C GLY A 33 -6.53 -5.11 -3.24
N SER A 34 -5.72 -5.52 -4.21
CA SER A 34 -5.96 -6.73 -4.98
C SER A 34 -5.87 -7.97 -4.08
N ASP A 35 -6.67 -8.99 -4.39
CA ASP A 35 -6.80 -10.22 -3.62
C ASP A 35 -5.85 -11.35 -4.07
N SER A 36 -5.24 -11.22 -5.25
CA SER A 36 -4.28 -12.16 -5.80
C SER A 36 -3.24 -11.46 -6.67
N ILE A 37 -2.19 -12.20 -7.05
CA ILE A 37 -1.15 -11.68 -7.94
C ILE A 37 -1.74 -11.42 -9.34
N GLU A 38 -2.63 -12.29 -9.80
CA GLU A 38 -3.29 -12.18 -11.10
C GLU A 38 -4.19 -10.93 -11.15
N THR A 39 -4.98 -10.68 -10.11
CA THR A 39 -5.82 -9.48 -10.04
C THR A 39 -4.98 -8.22 -9.87
N ALA A 40 -3.89 -8.28 -9.11
CA ALA A 40 -2.93 -7.18 -9.01
C ALA A 40 -2.33 -6.82 -10.36
N GLN A 41 -1.82 -7.80 -11.11
CA GLN A 41 -1.23 -7.58 -12.43
C GLN A 41 -2.24 -6.96 -13.41
N ARG A 42 -3.48 -7.45 -13.38
CA ARG A 42 -4.58 -6.93 -14.21
C ARG A 42 -4.93 -5.48 -13.84
N GLU A 43 -5.06 -5.18 -12.55
CA GLU A 43 -5.38 -3.83 -12.05
C GLU A 43 -4.25 -2.85 -12.33
N ILE A 44 -2.99 -3.25 -12.11
CA ILE A 44 -1.81 -2.43 -12.42
C ILE A 44 -1.78 -2.10 -13.92
N ASN A 45 -1.92 -3.11 -14.79
CA ASN A 45 -1.92 -2.87 -16.25
C ASN A 45 -3.09 -2.01 -16.72
N PHE A 46 -4.23 -2.05 -16.01
CA PHE A 46 -5.38 -1.23 -16.32
C PHE A 46 -5.13 0.26 -15.98
N PHE A 47 -4.59 0.56 -14.80
CA PHE A 47 -4.34 1.94 -14.36
C PHE A 47 -3.03 2.52 -14.90
N PHE A 48 -2.01 1.69 -15.09
CA PHE A 48 -0.66 2.07 -15.49
C PHE A 48 -0.19 1.19 -16.66
N PRO A 49 -0.71 1.37 -17.88
CA PRO A 49 -0.45 0.47 -19.01
C PRO A 49 1.02 0.45 -19.47
N GLU A 50 1.78 1.50 -19.18
CA GLU A 50 3.21 1.60 -19.48
C GLU A 50 4.09 0.98 -18.38
N PHE A 51 3.50 0.51 -17.28
CA PHE A 51 4.24 -0.07 -16.18
C PHE A 51 4.67 -1.51 -16.48
N ASP A 52 5.98 -1.74 -16.56
CA ASP A 52 6.55 -3.07 -16.69
C ASP A 52 6.97 -3.65 -15.34
N MET A 53 6.19 -4.62 -14.85
CA MET A 53 6.48 -5.35 -13.61
C MET A 53 7.86 -6.04 -13.63
N LYS A 54 8.35 -6.48 -14.80
CA LYS A 54 9.66 -7.15 -14.90
C LYS A 54 10.82 -6.20 -14.69
N THR A 55 10.60 -4.90 -14.91
CA THR A 55 11.62 -3.88 -14.66
C THR A 55 11.86 -3.69 -13.16
N ILE A 56 10.85 -3.89 -12.30
CA ILE A 56 11.00 -3.74 -10.84
C ILE A 56 11.78 -4.88 -10.20
N SER A 57 11.62 -6.12 -10.64
CA SER A 57 12.37 -7.27 -10.06
C SER A 57 13.88 -7.09 -10.21
N LYS A 58 14.33 -6.31 -11.20
CA LYS A 58 15.75 -5.92 -11.36
C LYS A 58 16.27 -5.05 -10.20
N TYR A 59 15.37 -4.36 -9.50
CA TYR A 59 15.67 -3.40 -8.44
C TYR A 59 15.34 -3.92 -7.03
N GLU A 60 14.76 -5.12 -6.88
CA GLU A 60 14.42 -5.71 -5.57
C GLU A 60 15.63 -5.87 -4.64
N ASN A 61 16.85 -5.98 -5.21
CA ASN A 61 18.10 -6.08 -4.46
C ASN A 61 18.90 -4.76 -4.43
N ILE A 62 18.30 -3.62 -4.81
CA ILE A 62 18.92 -2.34 -4.48
C ILE A 62 18.84 -2.21 -2.96
N SER A 63 20.01 -2.34 -2.31
CA SER A 63 20.18 -1.80 -0.96
C SER A 63 19.86 -0.32 -1.06
N VAL A 64 18.63 0.04 -0.67
CA VAL A 64 18.21 1.43 -0.59
C VAL A 64 19.14 2.01 0.46
N LYS A 65 20.15 2.79 0.01
CA LYS A 65 21.03 3.52 0.91
C LYS A 65 20.13 4.21 1.92
N LYS A 66 20.38 3.99 3.20
CA LYS A 66 19.49 4.40 4.28
C LYS A 66 19.30 5.91 4.15
N LEU A 67 18.13 6.31 3.65
CA LEU A 67 17.79 7.70 3.48
C LEU A 67 17.65 8.30 4.87
N ILE A 68 18.61 9.12 5.30
CA ILE A 68 18.59 9.78 6.61
C ILE A 68 18.09 11.21 6.37
N PHE A 69 16.98 11.55 7.02
CA PHE A 69 16.50 12.94 7.03
C PHE A 69 17.28 13.73 8.09
N ASN A 70 17.99 14.76 7.66
CA ASN A 70 18.65 15.70 8.55
C ASN A 70 17.64 16.79 8.97
N GLN A 71 17.30 16.84 10.26
CA GLN A 71 16.33 17.82 10.78
C GLN A 71 16.86 19.25 10.82
N ASP A 72 18.18 19.43 10.90
CA ASP A 72 18.81 20.75 10.99
C ASP A 72 18.92 21.43 9.62
N THR A 73 19.20 20.64 8.57
CA THR A 73 19.28 21.15 7.19
C THR A 73 18.02 20.94 6.37
N LEU A 74 17.07 20.14 6.88
CA LEU A 74 15.84 19.72 6.20
C LEU A 74 16.09 18.99 4.87
N GLU A 75 17.22 18.29 4.77
CA GLU A 75 17.64 17.55 3.57
C GLU A 75 17.69 16.05 3.80
N HIS A 76 17.42 15.28 2.74
CA HIS A 76 17.63 13.83 2.74
C HIS A 76 19.06 13.51 2.31
N GLN A 77 19.78 12.74 3.12
CA GLN A 77 21.15 12.29 2.86
C GLN A 77 21.16 10.77 2.61
N LEU A 78 22.02 10.33 1.68
CA LEU A 78 22.23 8.92 1.32
C LEU A 78 23.39 8.28 2.10
#